data_AF-A0A135VAY6-F1
#
_entry.id   AF-A0A135VAY6-F1
#
_cell.length_a   1.000
_cell.length_b   1.000
_cell.length_c   1.000
_cell.angle_alpha   90.00
_cell.angle_beta   90.00
_cell.angle_gamma   90.00
#
_symmetry.space_group_name_H-M   'P 1'
#
loop_
_entity.id
_entity.type
_entity.pdbx_description
1 polymer ?
#
loop_
_entity_poly.entity_id
_entity_poly.type
_entity_poly.pdbx_seq_one_letter_code
_entity_poly.pdbx_strand_id
1 'polypeptide(L)'
;MATYAVDIDGTLCVEDRDWWKYAEAKPIKRNIAKINRLYREGHTIVLYTSRYEDDREVTAKWMKKHGVNYHRIEFGKFRADFYIDSVAKRPEEL
;
A
#
# COMPACT_ATOMS: atom_id res chain seq x y z
N MET A 1 -7.95 9.49 -15.66
CA MET A 1 -7.18 9.50 -14.41
C MET A 1 -7.99 8.76 -13.35
N ALA A 2 -7.34 8.02 -12.45
CA ALA A 2 -8.03 7.25 -11.41
C ALA A 2 -7.24 7.30 -10.09
N THR A 3 -7.94 7.15 -8.97
CA THR A 3 -7.41 7.08 -7.62
C THR A 3 -7.39 5.62 -7.15
N TYR A 4 -6.21 5.11 -6.85
CA TYR A 4 -6.00 3.77 -6.31
C TYR A 4 -5.71 3.85 -4.82
N ALA A 5 -6.54 3.20 -4.02
CA ALA A 5 -6.23 2.84 -2.64
C ALA A 5 -5.39 1.56 -2.67
N VAL A 6 -4.14 1.64 -2.22
CA VAL A 6 -3.18 0.54 -2.29
C VAL A 6 -2.83 0.12 -0.88
N ASP A 7 -3.20 -1.10 -0.51
CA ASP A 7 -2.78 -1.71 0.74
C ASP A 7 -1.25 -1.87 0.83
N ILE A 8 -0.72 -1.96 2.05
CA ILE A 8 0.72 -2.10 2.33
C ILE A 8 1.08 -3.54 2.67
N ASP A 9 0.48 -4.12 3.71
CA ASP A 9 0.90 -5.38 4.32
C ASP A 9 0.24 -6.56 3.62
N GLY A 10 1.03 -7.43 2.98
CA GLY A 10 0.54 -8.48 2.09
C GLY A 10 0.46 -8.02 0.62
N THR A 11 0.34 -6.71 0.39
CA THR A 11 0.26 -6.11 -0.95
C THR A 11 1.60 -5.54 -1.46
N LEU A 12 2.25 -4.65 -0.72
CA LEU A 12 3.55 -4.04 -1.10
C LEU A 12 4.73 -4.70 -0.38
N CYS A 13 4.52 -5.20 0.82
CA CYS A 13 5.46 -6.04 1.56
C CYS A 13 4.83 -7.38 1.93
N VAL A 14 5.69 -8.36 2.22
CA VAL A 14 5.25 -9.66 2.73
C VAL A 14 4.72 -9.46 4.14
N GLU A 15 3.48 -9.90 4.38
CA GLU A 15 2.96 -10.07 5.73
C GLU A 15 3.44 -11.42 6.27
N ASP A 16 4.11 -11.39 7.43
CA ASP A 16 4.61 -12.59 8.11
C ASP A 16 4.21 -12.61 9.59
N ARG A 17 4.73 -13.58 10.35
CA ARG A 17 4.36 -13.76 11.77
C ARG A 17 4.72 -12.56 12.65
N ASP A 18 5.72 -11.77 12.25
CA ASP A 18 6.18 -10.59 12.97
C ASP A 18 5.66 -9.31 12.29
N TRP A 19 4.37 -9.29 11.94
CA TRP A 19 3.73 -8.23 11.16
C TRP A 19 3.95 -6.80 11.71
N TRP A 20 4.19 -6.65 13.02
CA TRP A 20 4.48 -5.37 13.66
C TRP A 20 5.88 -4.81 13.34
N LYS A 21 6.79 -5.59 12.74
CA LYS A 21 8.15 -5.16 12.38
C LYS A 21 8.19 -4.45 11.02
N TYR A 22 7.46 -3.34 10.91
CA TYR A 22 7.28 -2.62 9.65
C TYR A 22 8.58 -2.23 8.92
N ALA A 23 9.65 -1.91 9.66
CA ALA A 23 10.94 -1.52 9.07
C ALA A 23 11.68 -2.68 8.38
N GLU A 24 11.42 -3.91 8.81
CA GLU A 24 12.08 -5.15 8.38
C GLU A 24 11.27 -5.90 7.31
N ALA A 25 10.01 -5.51 7.11
CA ALA A 25 9.10 -6.16 6.17
C ALA A 25 9.73 -6.28 4.77
N LYS A 26 9.67 -7.49 4.19
CA LYS A 26 10.32 -7.79 2.91
C LYS A 26 9.50 -7.21 1.75
N PRO A 27 10.09 -6.47 0.81
CA PRO A 27 9.34 -5.86 -0.29
C PRO A 27 8.88 -6.88 -1.34
N ILE A 28 7.65 -6.75 -1.83
CA ILE A 28 7.14 -7.47 -2.99
C ILE A 28 7.45 -6.63 -4.24
N LYS A 29 8.70 -6.70 -4.72
CA LYS A 29 9.22 -5.85 -5.81
C LYS A 29 8.35 -5.83 -7.06
N ARG A 30 7.73 -6.96 -7.43
CA ARG A 30 6.82 -7.07 -8.58
C ARG A 30 5.57 -6.18 -8.44
N ASN A 31 5.04 -6.03 -7.22
CA ASN A 31 3.85 -5.22 -6.96
C ASN A 31 4.24 -3.74 -6.92
N ILE A 32 5.34 -3.40 -6.26
CA ILE A 32 5.91 -2.04 -6.26
C ILE A 32 6.12 -1.55 -7.70
N ALA A 33 6.65 -2.39 -8.60
CA ALA A 33 6.84 -2.02 -10.00
C ALA A 33 5.52 -1.69 -10.73
N LYS A 34 4.44 -2.43 -10.45
CA LYS A 34 3.10 -2.16 -11.01
C LYS A 34 2.53 -0.85 -10.48
N ILE A 35 2.63 -0.61 -9.18
CA ILE A 35 2.15 0.64 -8.56
C ILE A 35 2.93 1.86 -9.06
N ASN A 36 4.26 1.75 -9.17
CA ASN A 36 5.10 2.80 -9.74
C ASN A 36 4.79 3.06 -11.22
N ARG A 37 4.36 2.04 -11.97
CA ARG A 37 3.88 2.20 -13.34
C ARG A 37 2.58 3.01 -13.36
N LEU A 38 1.58 2.67 -12.54
CA LEU A 38 0.34 3.43 -12.43
C LEU A 38 0.61 4.90 -12.05
N TYR A 39 1.53 5.14 -11.12
CA TYR A 39 1.97 6.50 -10.76
C TYR A 39 2.51 7.26 -11.98
N ARG A 40 3.39 6.64 -12.78
CA ARG A 40 3.96 7.25 -13.99
C ARG A 40 2.95 7.46 -15.11
N GLU A 41 1.91 6.65 -15.17
CA GLU A 41 0.77 6.82 -16.08
C GLU A 41 -0.16 7.98 -15.63
N GLY A 42 0.14 8.62 -14.49
CA GLY A 42 -0.52 9.82 -13.99
C GLY A 42 -1.53 9.56 -12.88
N HIS A 43 -1.82 8.30 -12.56
CA HIS A 43 -2.83 7.94 -11.56
C HIS A 43 -2.46 8.40 -10.16
N THR A 44 -3.49 8.69 -9.34
CA THR A 44 -3.30 9.05 -7.94
C THR A 44 -3.17 7.78 -7.11
N ILE A 45 -1.96 7.55 -6.60
CA ILE A 45 -1.67 6.44 -5.68
C ILE A 45 -1.76 6.94 -4.24
N VAL A 46 -2.67 6.35 -3.46
CA VAL A 46 -2.82 6.60 -2.02
C VAL A 46 -2.55 5.30 -1.29
N LEU A 47 -1.56 5.29 -0.40
CA LEU A 47 -1.34 4.14 0.48
C LEU A 47 -2.48 4.11 1.50
N TYR A 48 -3.16 2.96 1.61
CA TYR A 48 -4.31 2.75 2.47
C TYR A 48 -3.99 1.62 3.42
N THR A 49 -3.92 1.85 4.72
CA THR A 49 -3.38 0.83 5.63
C THR A 49 -4.12 0.79 6.95
N SER A 50 -4.15 -0.41 7.55
CA SER A 50 -4.63 -0.66 8.91
C SER A 50 -3.55 -0.49 9.98
N ARG A 51 -2.31 -0.15 9.61
CA ARG A 51 -1.28 0.30 10.57
C ARG A 51 -1.79 1.47 11.40
N TYR A 52 -1.14 1.79 12.51
CA TYR A 52 -1.53 2.96 13.30
C TYR A 52 -0.88 4.23 12.76
N GLU A 53 -1.54 5.37 12.95
CA GLU A 53 -1.02 6.69 12.58
C GLU A 53 0.36 6.95 13.21
N ASP A 54 0.60 6.43 14.43
CA ASP A 54 1.88 6.49 15.14
C ASP A 54 3.02 5.81 14.35
N ASP A 55 2.69 4.86 13.47
CA ASP A 55 3.64 4.15 12.59
C ASP A 55 3.88 4.86 11.25
N ARG A 56 3.36 6.08 11.07
CA ARG A 56 3.54 6.84 9.82
C ARG A 56 5.00 7.03 9.46
N GLU A 57 5.85 7.38 10.43
CA GLU A 57 7.26 7.66 10.17
C GLU A 57 8.01 6.41 9.69
N VAL A 58 7.83 5.27 10.38
CA VAL A 58 8.46 4.00 9.99
C VAL A 58 7.95 3.53 8.63
N THR A 59 6.65 3.72 8.36
CA THR A 59 6.04 3.40 7.07
C THR A 59 6.62 4.26 5.95
N ALA A 60 6.69 5.58 6.12
CA ALA A 60 7.25 6.49 5.12
C ALA A 60 8.73 6.21 4.84
N LYS A 61 9.53 5.91 5.89
CA LYS A 61 10.94 5.48 5.74
C LYS A 61 11.06 4.20 4.93
N TRP A 62 10.21 3.21 5.19
CA TRP A 62 10.17 1.97 4.41
C TRP A 62 9.84 2.23 2.94
N MET A 63 8.82 3.04 2.65
CA MET A 63 8.43 3.38 1.27
C MET A 63 9.56 4.07 0.52
N LYS A 64 10.24 5.02 1.16
CA LYS A 64 11.41 5.71 0.60
C LYS A 64 12.56 4.73 0.34
N LYS A 65 12.88 3.87 1.30
CA LYS A 65 13.94 2.84 1.18
C LYS A 65 13.69 1.90 0.01
N HIS A 66 12.44 1.56 -0.26
CA HIS A 66 12.05 0.61 -1.31
C HIS A 66 11.58 1.24 -2.62
N GLY A 67 11.64 2.58 -2.73
CA GLY A 67 11.34 3.31 -3.96
C GLY A 67 9.88 3.22 -4.38
N VAL A 68 8.94 3.22 -3.43
CA VAL A 68 7.50 3.26 -3.70
C VAL A 68 7.08 4.70 -3.99
N ASN A 69 6.47 4.93 -5.15
CA ASN A 69 5.92 6.23 -5.53
C ASN A 69 4.44 6.31 -5.12
N TYR A 70 4.10 7.30 -4.30
CA TYR A 70 2.74 7.53 -3.80
C TYR A 70 2.53 9.02 -3.51
N HIS A 71 1.27 9.45 -3.43
CA HIS A 71 0.91 10.85 -3.21
C HIS A 71 0.69 11.16 -1.73
N ARG A 72 0.09 10.23 -0.97
CA ARG A 72 -0.12 10.33 0.48
C ARG A 72 -0.41 8.96 1.11
N ILE A 73 -0.41 8.92 2.45
CA ILE A 73 -0.77 7.74 3.27
C ILE A 73 -2.00 8.08 4.09
N GLU A 74 -3.02 7.23 3.98
CA GLU A 74 -4.29 7.30 4.70
C GLU A 74 -4.44 6.12 5.65
N PHE A 75 -4.75 6.42 6.90
CA PHE A 75 -4.96 5.46 8.00
C PHE A 75 -6.45 5.27 8.32
N GLY A 76 -7.32 5.97 7.58
CA GLY A 76 -8.77 5.88 7.67
C GLY A 76 -9.39 5.69 6.30
N LYS A 77 -10.61 5.16 6.27
CA LYS A 77 -11.35 4.92 5.02
C LYS A 77 -11.57 6.23 4.26
N PHE A 78 -11.31 6.20 2.96
CA PHE A 78 -11.53 7.33 2.06
C PHE A 78 -12.17 6.86 0.74
N ARG A 79 -12.54 7.80 -0.13
CA ARG A 79 -13.08 7.46 -1.46
C ARG A 79 -11.96 7.24 -2.47
N ALA A 80 -11.98 6.09 -3.14
CA ALA A 80 -11.09 5.73 -4.25
C ALA A 80 -11.90 5.14 -5.40
N ASP A 81 -11.32 5.12 -6.61
CA ASP A 81 -11.90 4.46 -7.78
C ASP A 81 -11.66 2.94 -7.73
N PHE A 82 -10.49 2.54 -7.23
CA PHE A 82 -10.11 1.13 -7.08
C PHE A 82 -9.41 0.88 -5.75
N TYR A 83 -9.62 -0.30 -5.18
CA TYR A 83 -8.86 -0.83 -4.05
C TYR A 83 -8.00 -2.00 -4.52
N ILE A 84 -6.72 -1.96 -4.20
CA ILE A 84 -5.76 -3.04 -4.45
C ILE A 84 -5.32 -3.55 -3.09
N ASP A 85 -5.75 -4.77 -2.76
CA ASP A 85 -5.60 -5.34 -1.43
C ASP A 85 -5.49 -6.86 -1.55
N SER A 86 -4.54 -7.47 -0.83
CA SER A 86 -4.31 -8.91 -0.83
C SER A 86 -5.44 -9.74 -0.21
N VAL A 87 -6.29 -9.11 0.62
CA VAL A 87 -7.40 -9.77 1.31
C VAL A 87 -8.78 -9.23 0.90
N ALA A 88 -8.86 -8.51 -0.22
CA ALA A 88 -10.14 -8.09 -0.77
C ALA A 88 -10.98 -9.27 -1.26
N LYS A 89 -12.28 -9.24 -0.94
CA LYS A 89 -13.33 -10.02 -1.58
C LYS A 89 -14.44 -9.08 -2.02
N ARG A 90 -14.95 -9.28 -3.23
CA ARG A 90 -16.23 -8.70 -3.64
C ARG A 90 -17.38 -9.48 -2.98
N PRO A 91 -18.53 -8.85 -2.71
CA PRO A 91 -19.68 -9.54 -2.12
C PRO A 91 -20.12 -10.80 -2.88
N GLU A 92 -19.90 -10.84 -4.20
CA GLU A 92 -20.22 -11.98 -5.07
C GLU A 92 -19.23 -13.15 -4.95
N GLU A 93 -18.13 -12.98 -4.20
CA GLU A 93 -17.08 -13.99 -3.95
C GLU A 93 -17.16 -14.59 -2.53
N LEU A 94 -18.28 -14.36 -1.83
CA LEU A 94 -18.64 -15.02 -0.59
C LEU A 94 -19.31 -16.37 -0.88
#